data_AF-A0A2K2TVG3-F1
#
_entry.id   AF-A0A2K2TVG3-F1
#
_cell.length_a   1.000
_cell.length_b   1.000
_cell.length_c   1.000
_cell.angle_alpha   90.00
_cell.angle_beta   90.00
_cell.angle_gamma   90.00
#
_symmetry.space_group_name_H-M   'P 1'
#
loop_
_entity.id
_entity.type
_entity.pdbx_description
1 polymer ?
#
loop_
_entity_poly.entity_id
_entity_poly.type
_entity_poly.pdbx_seq_one_letter_code
_entity_poly.pdbx_strand_id
1 'polypeptide(L)' 'MCDAIRELFAEELEEGMQLGLQRGISQGREQGLACGREQGITIAKMVFRMNAEGKDIDEIAQAGGLTREEVQKILND' A
#
# COMPACT_ATOMS: atom_id res chain seq x y z
N MET A 1 -19.10 21.66 39.98
CA MET A 1 -19.29 21.50 38.51
C MET A 1 -20.18 20.30 38.33
N CYS A 2 -21.30 20.43 37.60
CA CYS A 2 -22.29 19.36 37.45
C CYS A 2 -21.69 18.13 36.75
N ASP A 3 -22.02 16.94 37.24
CA ASP A 3 -21.55 15.65 36.71
C ASP A 3 -21.93 15.47 35.24
N ALA A 4 -23.10 15.97 34.83
CA ALA A 4 -23.55 15.97 33.44
C ALA A 4 -22.59 16.68 32.45
N ILE A 5 -21.86 17.71 32.89
CA ILE A 5 -20.88 18.39 32.02
C ILE A 5 -19.64 17.51 31.85
N ARG A 6 -19.24 16.78 32.89
CA ARG A 6 -18.08 15.87 32.82
C ARG A 6 -18.36 14.66 31.93
N GLU A 7 -19.57 14.12 31.99
CA GLU A 7 -20.01 13.03 31.11
C GLU A 7 -20.05 13.47 29.65
N LEU A 8 -20.64 14.63 29.37
CA LEU A 8 -20.73 15.17 28.00
C LEU A 8 -19.34 15.42 27.38
N PHE A 9 -18.39 15.96 28.16
CA PHE A 9 -17.00 16.11 27.68
C PHE A 9 -16.27 14.78 27.49
N ALA A 10 -16.58 13.76 28.31
CA ALA A 10 -15.98 12.44 28.15
C ALA A 10 -16.48 11.75 26.88
N GLU A 11 -17.78 11.86 26.58
CA GLU A 11 -18.41 11.35 25.36
C GLU A 11 -17.82 12.04 24.11
N GLU A 12 -17.76 13.38 24.08
CA GLU A 12 -17.18 14.11 22.94
C GLU A 12 -15.71 13.77 22.71
N LEU A 13 -14.93 13.57 23.78
CA LEU A 13 -13.53 13.17 23.68
C LEU A 13 -13.38 11.75 23.13
N GLU A 14 -14.23 10.83 23.58
CA GLU A 14 -14.24 9.45 23.10
C GLU A 14 -14.63 9.38 21.63
N GLU A 15 -15.69 10.09 21.23
CA GLU A 15 -16.12 10.20 19.83
C GLU A 15 -15.03 10.81 18.94
N GLY A 16 -14.40 11.89 19.40
CA GLY A 16 -13.29 12.52 18.69
C GLY A 16 -12.10 11.58 18.49
N MET A 17 -11.76 10.79 19.51
CA MET A 17 -10.70 9.79 19.45
C MET A 17 -11.05 8.64 18.51
N GLN A 18 -12.27 8.11 18.59
CA GLN A 18 -12.76 7.05 17.70
C GLN A 18 -12.77 7.52 16.23
N LEU A 19 -13.26 8.73 15.96
CA LEU A 19 -13.28 9.31 14.63
C LEU A 19 -11.86 9.52 14.08
N GLY A 20 -10.95 10.03 14.92
CA GLY A 20 -9.55 10.22 14.58
C GLY A 20 -8.87 8.90 14.20
N LEU A 21 -9.08 7.86 15.01
CA LEU A 21 -8.54 6.52 14.76
C LEU A 21 -9.10 5.92 13.47
N GLN A 22 -10.43 5.99 13.28
CA GLN A 22 -11.08 5.45 12.09
C GLN A 22 -10.57 6.12 10.82
N ARG A 23 -10.45 7.46 10.82
CA ARG A 23 -9.90 8.22 9.69
C ARG A 23 -8.43 7.88 9.43
N GLY A 24 -7.62 7.76 10.48
CA GLY A 24 -6.21 7.39 10.35
C GLY A 24 -6.03 6.01 9.71
N ILE A 25 -6.80 5.02 10.17
CA ILE A 25 -6.76 3.66 9.61
C ILE A 25 -7.26 3.66 8.16
N SER A 26 -8.37 4.35 7.86
CA SER A 26 -8.93 4.36 6.51
C SER A 26 -7.97 5.01 5.51
N GLN A 27 -7.42 6.18 5.86
CA GLN A 27 -6.47 6.90 5.02
C GLN A 27 -5.17 6.12 4.82
N GLY A 28 -4.61 5.56 5.90
CA GLY A 28 -3.38 4.76 5.82
C GLY A 28 -3.56 3.53 4.93
N ARG A 29 -4.71 2.84 5.04
CA ARG A 29 -5.01 1.67 4.20
C ARG A 29 -5.17 2.06 2.73
N GLU A 30 -5.90 3.14 2.45
CA GLU A 30 -6.15 3.61 1.09
C GLU A 30 -4.84 4.04 0.42
N GLN A 31 -4.03 4.85 1.11
CA GLN A 31 -2.73 5.29 0.60
C GLN A 31 -1.77 4.12 0.37
N GLY A 32 -1.72 3.16 1.30
CA GLY A 32 -0.90 1.96 1.17
C GLY A 32 -1.30 1.11 -0.03
N LEU A 33 -2.60 0.88 -0.24
CA LEU A 33 -3.11 0.11 -1.38
C LEU A 33 -2.86 0.83 -2.71
N ALA A 34 -3.08 2.15 -2.77
CA ALA A 34 -2.84 2.93 -3.97
C ALA A 34 -1.35 2.90 -4.37
N CYS A 35 -0.46 3.17 -3.41
CA CYS A 35 0.98 3.15 -3.61
C CYS A 35 1.48 1.77 -4.04
N GLY A 36 1.05 0.71 -3.35
CA GLY A 36 1.41 -0.66 -3.70
C GLY A 36 0.93 -1.09 -5.09
N ARG A 37 -0.29 -0.69 -5.48
CA ARG A 37 -0.83 -0.97 -6.82
C ARG A 37 -0.05 -0.25 -7.92
N GLU A 38 0.27 1.03 -7.73
CA GLU A 38 1.02 1.81 -8.71
C GLU A 38 2.44 1.27 -8.89
N GLN A 39 3.13 0.96 -7.78
CA GLN A 39 4.45 0.34 -7.82
C GLN A 39 4.41 -1.03 -8.52
N GLY A 40 3.46 -1.89 -8.15
CA GLY A 40 3.29 -3.21 -8.76
C GLY A 40 3.04 -3.15 -10.27
N ILE A 41 2.16 -2.25 -10.72
CA ILE A 41 1.90 -2.04 -12.16
C ILE A 41 3.16 -1.55 -12.88
N THR A 42 3.93 -0.66 -12.26
CA THR A 42 5.15 -0.10 -12.86
C THR A 42 6.21 -1.19 -13.02
N ILE A 43 6.41 -2.00 -11.99
CA ILE A 43 7.35 -3.14 -12.02
C ILE A 43 6.91 -4.16 -13.08
N ALA A 44 5.63 -4.55 -13.11
CA ALA A 44 5.13 -5.50 -14.10
C ALA A 44 5.34 -4.99 -15.54
N LYS A 45 5.00 -3.73 -15.82
CA LYS A 45 5.24 -3.11 -17.13
C LYS A 45 6.70 -3.14 -17.53
N MET A 46 7.61 -2.86 -16.59
CA MET A 46 9.04 -2.91 -16.83
C MET A 46 9.50 -4.35 -17.15
N VAL A 47 9.05 -5.33 -16.37
CA VAL A 47 9.36 -6.76 -16.58
C VAL A 47 8.90 -7.22 -17.96
N PHE A 48 7.64 -6.97 -18.33
CA PHE A 48 7.11 -7.35 -19.64
C PHE A 48 7.83 -6.63 -20.80
N ARG A 49 8.15 -5.35 -20.64
CA ARG A 49 8.90 -4.60 -21.65
C ARG A 49 10.29 -5.20 -21.87
N MET A 50 11.05 -5.41 -20.81
CA MET A 50 12.41 -5.96 -20.93
C MET A 50 12.39 -7.40 -21.44
N ASN A 51 11.40 -8.20 -21.05
CA ASN A 51 11.22 -9.55 -21.59
C ASN A 51 10.91 -9.52 -23.10
N ALA A 52 10.08 -8.57 -23.56
CA ALA A 52 9.80 -8.37 -24.99
C ALA A 52 11.03 -7.87 -25.78
N GLU A 53 11.93 -7.12 -25.12
CA GLU A 53 13.23 -6.72 -25.67
C GLU A 53 14.24 -7.89 -25.74
N GLY A 54 13.89 -9.07 -25.22
CA GLY A 54 14.74 -10.26 -25.22
C GLY A 54 15.83 -10.23 -24.16
N LYS A 55 15.67 -9.42 -23.10
CA LYS A 55 16.58 -9.37 -21.96
C LYS A 55 16.53 -10.64 -21.13
N ASP A 56 17.65 -11.01 -20.54
CA ASP A 56 17.71 -12.17 -19.65
C ASP A 56 16.98 -11.90 -18.33
N ILE A 57 16.44 -12.96 -17.72
CA ILE A 57 15.76 -12.92 -16.41
C ILE A 57 16.65 -12.26 -15.35
N ASP A 58 17.96 -12.48 -15.39
CA ASP A 58 18.93 -11.84 -14.49
C ASP A 58 19.00 -10.33 -14.65
N GLU A 59 19.01 -9.83 -15.88
CA GLU A 59 19.05 -8.40 -16.16
C GLU A 59 17.75 -7.73 -15.71
N ILE A 60 16.61 -8.40 -15.92
CA ILE A 60 15.30 -7.93 -15.50
C ILE A 60 15.21 -7.88 -13.97
N ALA A 61 15.70 -8.93 -13.29
CA ALA A 61 15.74 -9.02 -11.84
C ALA A 61 16.58 -7.89 -11.24
N GLN A 62 17.78 -7.64 -11.78
CA GLN A 62 18.63 -6.54 -11.34
C GLN A 62 18.00 -5.16 -11.56
N ALA A 63 17.39 -4.92 -12.73
CA ALA A 63 16.75 -3.65 -13.03
C ALA A 63 15.52 -3.36 -12.15
N GLY A 64 14.78 -4.42 -11.79
CA GLY A 64 13.57 -4.31 -10.96
C GLY A 64 13.80 -4.40 -9.46
N GLY A 65 15.02 -4.72 -9.01
CA GLY A 65 15.28 -5.06 -7.61
C GLY A 65 14.51 -6.31 -7.17
N LEU A 66 14.25 -7.22 -8.10
CA LEU A 66 13.50 -8.46 -7.91
C LEU A 66 14.44 -9.65 -7.87
N THR A 67 13.94 -10.77 -7.35
CA THR A 67 14.55 -12.09 -7.51
C THR A 67 14.16 -12.71 -8.85
N ARG A 68 14.96 -13.67 -9.33
CA ARG A 68 14.62 -14.43 -10.55
C ARG A 68 13.25 -15.11 -10.44
N GLU A 69 12.94 -15.62 -9.25
CA GLU A 69 11.68 -16.30 -8.95
C GLU A 69 10.48 -15.35 -9.08
N GLU A 70 10.61 -14.11 -8.61
CA GLU A 70 9.58 -13.08 -8.76
C GLU A 70 9.37 -12.69 -10.23
N VAL A 71 10.46 -12.48 -10.98
CA VAL A 71 10.38 -12.21 -12.42
C VAL A 71 9.70 -13.37 -13.15
N GLN A 72 10.05 -14.61 -12.81
CA GLN A 72 9.44 -15.80 -13.41
C GLN A 72 7.95 -15.92 -13.09
N LYS A 73 7.52 -15.58 -11.86
CA LYS A 73 6.10 -15.53 -11.50
C LYS A 73 5.36 -14.48 -12.33
N ILE A 74 5.91 -13.28 -12.47
CA ILE A 74 5.29 -12.20 -13.24
C ILE A 74 5.12 -12.57 -14.71
N LEU A 75 6.07 -13.32 -15.29
CA LEU A 75 6.03 -13.74 -16.70
C LEU A 75 5.17 -14.99 -16.96
N ASN A 76 4.92 -15.81 -15.93
CA ASN A 76 4.15 -17.06 -16.03
C ASN A 76 2.71 -16.96 -15.51
N ASP A 77 2.30 -15.82 -14.96
CA ASP A 77 0.89 -15.49 -14.69
C ASP A 77 0.16 -15.12 -16.00
#